data_AF-A0A2H0XFE7-F1
#
_entry.id   AF-A0A2H0XFE7-F1
#
_cell.length_a   1.000
_cell.length_b   1.000
_cell.length_c   1.000
_cell.angle_alpha   90.00
_cell.angle_beta   90.00
_cell.angle_gamma   90.00
#
_symmetry.space_group_name_H-M   'P 1'
#
loop_
_entity.id
_entity.type
_entity.pdbx_description
1 polymer ?
#
loop_
_entity_poly.entity_id
_entity_poly.type
_entity_poly.pdbx_seq_one_letter_code
_entity_poly.pdbx_strand_id
1 'polypeptide(L)'
;MSGEIQVSGVTCFPEWQWGEAVLYYLNGVWGNKLDVMYRPKICFGGVFLRLNQADSSYFAYGVPDNDDGYDAREVGPDPKILSIASGKQTDVEVGLIRFVKDNTIKVLSLGLPAIQGFVILWKKPKRGQYGIACVHVPKDWGSQGFVW
;
A
#
# COMPACT_ATOMS: atom_id res chain seq x y z
N MET A 1 0.91 0.61 -19.77
CA MET A 1 0.47 -0.56 -18.99
C MET A 1 0.32 -0.05 -17.57
N SER A 2 -0.84 0.44 -17.16
CA SER A 2 -0.94 1.19 -15.88
C SER A 2 -2.21 0.81 -15.14
N GLY A 3 -2.06 0.33 -13.91
CA GLY A 3 -3.16 -0.02 -13.01
C GLY A 3 -3.11 -1.44 -12.44
N GLU A 4 -2.22 -2.31 -12.91
CA GLU A 4 -2.08 -3.65 -12.30
C GLU A 4 -1.44 -3.57 -10.92
N ILE A 5 -1.92 -4.42 -10.01
CA ILE A 5 -1.41 -4.57 -8.66
C ILE A 5 -0.63 -5.86 -8.58
N GLN A 6 0.66 -5.74 -8.28
CA GLN A 6 1.55 -6.87 -8.21
C GLN A 6 1.79 -7.28 -6.75
N VAL A 7 1.61 -8.56 -6.44
CA VAL A 7 1.96 -9.16 -5.15
C VAL A 7 3.22 -10.01 -5.32
N SER A 8 4.24 -9.69 -4.54
CA SER A 8 5.54 -10.38 -4.45
C SER A 8 6.33 -10.53 -5.75
N GLY A 9 5.91 -9.87 -6.81
CA GLY A 9 6.53 -10.03 -8.13
C GLY A 9 5.91 -11.14 -8.98
N VAL A 10 4.98 -11.93 -8.42
CA VAL A 10 4.56 -13.23 -8.97
C VAL A 10 3.10 -13.19 -9.42
N THR A 11 2.23 -12.58 -8.63
CA THR A 11 0.79 -12.54 -8.90
C THR A 11 0.37 -11.12 -9.27
N CYS A 12 -0.37 -10.96 -10.36
CA CYS A 12 -0.91 -9.68 -10.79
C CYS A 12 -2.44 -9.68 -10.66
N PHE A 13 -2.98 -8.56 -10.20
CA PHE A 13 -4.41 -8.28 -10.13
C PHE A 13 -4.70 -7.05 -10.99
N PRO A 14 -5.78 -7.04 -11.77
CA PRO A 14 -6.24 -5.83 -12.41
C PRO A 14 -6.69 -4.80 -11.36
N GLU A 15 -6.64 -3.50 -11.69
CA GLU A 15 -6.95 -2.39 -10.77
C GLU A 15 -8.30 -2.59 -10.04
N TRP A 16 -9.33 -3.03 -10.76
CA TRP A 16 -10.67 -3.25 -10.23
C TRP A 16 -10.76 -4.29 -9.11
N GLN A 17 -9.71 -5.12 -8.93
CA GLN A 17 -9.54 -6.12 -7.88
C GLN A 17 -8.57 -5.66 -6.78
N TRP A 18 -8.26 -4.38 -6.63
CA TRP A 18 -7.29 -3.92 -5.63
C TRP A 18 -7.56 -4.39 -4.21
N GLY A 19 -8.83 -4.43 -3.81
CA GLY A 19 -9.22 -4.95 -2.50
C GLY A 19 -8.89 -6.44 -2.35
N GLU A 20 -9.09 -7.23 -3.41
CA GLU A 20 -8.76 -8.65 -3.43
C GLU A 20 -7.24 -8.87 -3.39
N ALA A 21 -6.47 -8.05 -4.10
CA ALA A 21 -5.01 -8.08 -4.08
C ALA A 21 -4.45 -7.84 -2.67
N VAL A 22 -4.99 -6.84 -1.96
CA VAL A 22 -4.63 -6.59 -0.56
C VAL A 22 -4.98 -7.77 0.33
N LEU A 23 -6.17 -8.35 0.19
CA LEU A 23 -6.57 -9.52 0.98
C LEU A 23 -5.71 -10.74 0.68
N TYR A 24 -5.34 -10.96 -0.58
CA TYR A 24 -4.45 -12.03 -1.00
C TYR A 24 -3.07 -11.86 -0.37
N TYR A 25 -2.51 -10.64 -0.44
CA TYR A 25 -1.24 -10.31 0.22
C TYR A 25 -1.29 -10.57 1.73
N LEU A 26 -2.29 -10.02 2.44
CA LEU A 26 -2.43 -10.18 3.89
C LEU A 26 -2.60 -11.65 4.30
N ASN A 27 -3.46 -12.39 3.61
CA ASN A 27 -3.63 -13.83 3.86
C ASN A 27 -2.35 -14.63 3.58
N GLY A 28 -1.54 -14.19 2.60
CA GLY A 28 -0.25 -14.78 2.33
C GLY A 28 0.77 -14.51 3.44
N VAL A 29 0.82 -13.28 3.95
CA VAL A 29 1.70 -12.93 5.07
C VAL A 29 1.29 -13.68 6.34
N TRP A 30 0.01 -13.63 6.73
CA TRP A 30 -0.48 -14.32 7.93
C TRP A 30 -0.37 -15.83 7.86
N GLY A 31 -0.56 -16.40 6.67
CA GLY A 31 -0.44 -17.84 6.44
C GLY A 31 0.97 -18.32 6.12
N ASN A 32 1.97 -17.43 6.16
CA ASN A 32 3.34 -17.69 5.74
C ASN A 32 3.46 -18.41 4.37
N LYS A 33 2.66 -17.98 3.39
CA LYS A 33 2.63 -18.61 2.06
C LYS A 33 3.85 -18.22 1.23
N LEU A 34 4.54 -19.19 0.64
CA LEU A 34 5.81 -18.98 -0.07
C LEU A 34 5.70 -18.00 -1.25
N ASP A 35 4.59 -18.05 -2.00
CA ASP A 35 4.29 -17.17 -3.13
C ASP A 35 4.18 -15.68 -2.72
N VAL A 36 3.91 -15.41 -1.45
CA VAL A 36 3.92 -14.06 -0.87
C VAL A 36 5.22 -13.79 -0.10
N MET A 37 5.65 -14.72 0.75
CA MET A 37 6.71 -14.50 1.74
C MET A 37 8.14 -14.61 1.20
N TYR A 38 8.35 -15.17 0.00
CA TYR A 38 9.66 -15.12 -0.65
C TYR A 38 10.15 -13.67 -0.87
N ARG A 39 9.21 -12.74 -1.13
CA ARG A 39 9.49 -11.31 -1.27
C ARG A 39 8.24 -10.50 -0.89
N PRO A 40 7.93 -10.32 0.41
CA PRO A 40 6.64 -9.79 0.86
C PRO A 40 6.50 -8.31 0.50
N LYS A 41 5.93 -8.05 -0.68
CA LYS A 41 5.64 -6.71 -1.18
C LYS A 41 4.32 -6.69 -1.93
N ILE A 42 3.64 -5.56 -1.88
CA ILE A 42 2.48 -5.26 -2.72
C ILE A 42 2.75 -3.95 -3.47
N CYS A 43 2.38 -3.93 -4.74
CA CYS A 43 2.64 -2.82 -5.65
C CYS A 43 1.32 -2.21 -6.10
N PHE A 44 1.15 -0.91 -5.91
CA PHE A 44 -0.01 -0.15 -6.33
C PHE A 44 0.43 0.82 -7.44
N GLY A 45 0.23 0.42 -8.70
CA GLY A 45 0.85 1.11 -9.82
C GLY A 45 2.37 1.04 -9.71
N GLY A 46 3.06 2.17 -9.63
CA GLY A 46 4.52 2.24 -9.46
C GLY A 46 5.03 2.37 -8.01
N VAL A 47 4.14 2.35 -7.00
CA VAL A 47 4.52 2.43 -5.58
C VAL A 47 4.50 1.04 -4.95
N PHE A 48 5.59 0.67 -4.29
CA PHE A 48 5.76 -0.59 -3.59
C PHE A 48 5.69 -0.36 -2.08
N LEU A 49 4.85 -1.14 -1.41
CA LEU A 49 4.86 -1.29 0.04
C LEU A 49 5.47 -2.66 0.36
N ARG A 50 6.56 -2.70 1.12
CA ARG A 50 7.31 -3.95 1.37
C ARG A 50 7.57 -4.14 2.86
N LEU A 51 7.40 -5.38 3.30
CA LEU A 51 7.70 -5.83 4.65
C LEU A 51 9.19 -6.19 4.75
N ASN A 52 9.89 -5.57 5.70
CA ASN A 52 11.17 -6.03 6.20
C ASN A 52 10.92 -7.14 7.23
N GLN A 53 11.33 -8.36 6.90
CA GLN A 53 11.16 -9.52 7.77
C GLN A 53 12.11 -9.48 8.98
N ALA A 54 13.23 -8.76 8.92
CA ALA A 54 14.21 -8.72 10.00
C ALA A 54 13.69 -7.97 11.25
N ASP A 55 12.90 -6.91 11.06
CA ASP A 55 12.41 -6.03 12.13
C ASP A 55 10.88 -5.92 12.20
N SER A 56 10.18 -6.71 11.38
CA SER A 56 8.73 -6.71 11.21
C SER A 56 8.17 -5.29 11.00
N SER A 57 8.76 -4.57 10.04
CA SER A 57 8.31 -3.23 9.67
C SER A 57 8.13 -3.06 8.17
N TYR A 58 7.19 -2.20 7.79
CA TYR A 58 6.96 -1.78 6.42
C TYR A 58 7.70 -0.49 6.12
N PHE A 59 8.12 -0.37 4.87
CA PHE A 59 8.55 0.86 4.25
C PHE A 59 8.06 0.84 2.79
N ALA A 60 8.19 1.98 2.12
CA ALA A 60 7.73 2.15 0.75
C ALA A 60 8.83 2.71 -0.14
N TYR A 61 8.72 2.45 -1.43
CA TYR A 61 9.58 3.02 -2.47
C TYR A 61 8.82 3.00 -3.81
N GLY A 62 9.33 3.71 -4.80
CA GLY A 62 8.73 3.80 -6.12
C GLY A 62 8.15 5.18 -6.41
N VAL A 63 7.55 5.30 -7.58
CA VAL A 63 6.95 6.55 -8.07
C VAL A 63 5.52 6.22 -8.50
N PRO A 64 4.51 6.99 -8.07
CA PRO A 64 3.15 6.82 -8.58
C PRO A 64 3.13 6.87 -10.11
N ASP A 65 2.43 5.94 -10.76
CA ASP A 65 2.33 5.89 -12.23
C ASP A 65 1.65 7.16 -12.78
N ASN A 66 0.73 7.73 -12.00
CA ASN A 66 0.15 9.03 -12.20
C ASN A 66 0.31 9.81 -10.90
N ASP A 67 0.86 11.03 -10.99
CA ASP A 67 0.83 11.98 -9.88
C ASP A 67 -0.58 12.58 -9.82
N ASP A 68 -1.56 11.74 -9.45
CA ASP A 68 -2.95 12.18 -9.32
C ASP A 68 -3.07 13.28 -8.25
N GLY A 69 -2.07 13.38 -7.36
CA GLY A 69 -2.18 14.13 -6.12
C GLY A 69 -3.30 13.53 -5.25
N TYR A 70 -3.25 13.74 -3.94
CA TYR A 70 -4.45 13.47 -3.16
C TYR A 70 -5.50 14.57 -3.47
N ASP A 71 -6.53 14.25 -4.25
CA ASP A 71 -7.66 15.14 -4.48
C ASP A 71 -8.85 14.75 -3.59
N ALA A 72 -9.12 15.57 -2.57
CA ALA A 72 -10.25 15.39 -1.66
C ALA A 72 -11.61 15.35 -2.39
N ARG A 73 -11.72 15.96 -3.59
CA ARG A 73 -12.94 15.94 -4.41
C ARG A 73 -13.25 14.54 -4.93
N GLU A 74 -12.24 13.69 -5.13
CA GLU A 74 -12.44 12.30 -5.55
C GLU A 74 -13.00 11.40 -4.44
N VAL A 75 -12.91 11.83 -3.18
CA VAL A 75 -13.32 11.01 -2.05
C VAL A 75 -14.74 11.32 -1.59
N GLY A 76 -15.20 12.56 -1.85
CA GLY A 76 -16.49 13.07 -1.43
C GLY A 76 -16.42 13.92 -0.15
N PRO A 77 -17.56 14.47 0.31
CA PRO A 77 -17.60 15.30 1.50
C PRO A 77 -17.33 14.49 2.78
N ASP A 78 -16.49 15.05 3.65
CA ASP A 78 -16.13 14.51 4.98
C ASP A 78 -15.72 13.02 4.98
N PRO A 79 -14.64 12.66 4.27
CA PRO A 79 -14.23 11.27 4.19
C PRO A 79 -13.67 10.80 5.54
N LYS A 80 -14.13 9.65 6.03
CA LYS A 80 -13.49 9.00 7.18
C LYS A 80 -12.07 8.58 6.79
N ILE A 81 -11.09 9.18 7.46
CA ILE A 81 -9.66 8.92 7.28
C ILE A 81 -9.18 7.98 8.38
N LEU A 82 -8.51 6.89 8.00
CA LEU A 82 -7.74 6.05 8.91
C LEU A 82 -6.26 6.40 8.78
N SER A 83 -5.67 6.92 9.85
CA SER A 83 -4.24 7.25 9.90
C SER A 83 -3.50 6.24 10.78
N ILE A 84 -2.48 5.60 10.22
CA ILE A 84 -1.56 4.70 10.92
C ILE A 84 -0.20 5.38 10.99
N ALA A 85 0.22 5.83 12.17
CA ALA A 85 1.49 6.52 12.38
C ALA A 85 2.62 5.57 12.82
N SER A 86 2.63 4.36 12.27
CA SER A 86 3.56 3.30 12.64
C SER A 86 3.88 2.47 11.40
N GLY A 87 5.16 2.14 11.22
CA GLY A 87 5.60 1.19 10.20
C GLY A 87 5.53 -0.26 10.68
N LYS A 88 5.12 -0.54 11.92
CA LYS A 88 5.10 -1.93 12.43
C LYS A 88 4.12 -2.79 11.66
N GLN A 89 4.52 -4.04 11.43
CA GLN A 89 3.79 -5.00 10.61
C GLN A 89 2.32 -5.08 10.99
N THR A 90 2.02 -5.31 12.28
CA THR A 90 0.66 -5.44 12.78
C THR A 90 -0.19 -4.21 12.52
N ASP A 91 0.34 -3.01 12.76
CA ASP A 91 -0.42 -1.76 12.60
C ASP A 91 -0.77 -1.49 11.14
N VAL A 92 0.20 -1.70 10.24
CA VAL A 92 0.01 -1.53 8.79
C VAL A 92 -0.99 -2.55 8.26
N GLU A 93 -0.87 -3.82 8.65
CA GLU A 93 -1.79 -4.88 8.22
C GLU A 93 -3.21 -4.67 8.72
N VAL A 94 -3.37 -4.20 9.97
CA VAL A 94 -4.66 -3.78 10.53
C VAL A 94 -5.22 -2.58 9.76
N GLY A 95 -4.38 -1.62 9.41
CA GLY A 95 -4.74 -0.48 8.56
C GLY A 95 -5.30 -0.92 7.21
N LEU A 96 -4.56 -1.79 6.53
CA LEU A 96 -4.92 -2.34 5.21
C LEU A 96 -6.23 -3.14 5.25
N ILE A 97 -6.37 -4.08 6.19
CA ILE A 97 -7.59 -4.91 6.26
C ILE A 97 -8.83 -4.05 6.57
N ARG A 98 -8.71 -3.09 7.49
CA ARG A 98 -9.81 -2.16 7.81
C ARG A 98 -10.14 -1.30 6.61
N PHE A 99 -9.16 -0.76 5.91
CA PHE A 99 -9.38 0.03 4.72
C PHE A 99 -10.12 -0.76 3.64
N VAL A 100 -9.78 -2.03 3.42
CA VAL A 100 -10.48 -2.87 2.44
C VAL A 100 -11.89 -3.25 2.89
N LYS A 101 -12.09 -3.63 4.15
CA LYS A 101 -13.35 -4.21 4.65
C LYS A 101 -14.36 -3.18 5.14
N ASP A 102 -13.91 -2.07 5.72
CA ASP A 102 -14.79 -0.99 6.19
C ASP A 102 -15.03 0.03 5.06
N ASN A 103 -16.20 -0.05 4.44
CA ASN A 103 -16.60 0.85 3.35
C ASN A 103 -16.82 2.31 3.80
N THR A 104 -16.91 2.56 5.10
CA THR A 104 -16.98 3.93 5.64
C THR A 104 -15.62 4.61 5.58
N ILE A 105 -14.52 3.86 5.72
CA ILE A 105 -13.17 4.39 5.55
C ILE A 105 -12.93 4.64 4.07
N LYS A 106 -12.66 5.89 3.72
CA LYS A 106 -12.42 6.31 2.33
C LYS A 106 -10.95 6.60 2.04
N VAL A 107 -10.18 6.92 3.08
CA VAL A 107 -8.75 7.22 2.98
C VAL A 107 -7.98 6.44 4.03
N LEU A 108 -6.85 5.86 3.64
CA LEU A 108 -5.86 5.26 4.51
C LEU A 108 -4.55 6.04 4.35
N SER A 109 -4.04 6.61 5.43
CA SER A 109 -2.73 7.26 5.48
C SER A 109 -1.77 6.40 6.30
N LEU A 110 -0.72 5.88 5.67
CA LEU A 110 0.32 5.09 6.30
C LEU A 110 1.57 5.95 6.50
N GLY A 111 1.89 6.28 7.74
CA GLY A 111 3.18 6.87 8.12
C GLY A 111 4.24 5.80 8.26
N LEU A 112 5.39 6.01 7.59
CA LEU A 112 6.48 5.05 7.47
C LEU A 112 7.76 5.66 8.05
N PRO A 113 8.03 5.47 9.36
CA PRO A 113 9.13 6.13 10.06
C PRO A 113 10.52 5.84 9.47
N ALA A 114 10.73 4.62 8.95
CA ALA A 114 12.00 4.22 8.32
C ALA A 114 12.43 5.15 7.18
N ILE A 115 11.46 5.73 6.46
CA ILE A 115 11.70 6.64 5.34
C ILE A 115 11.26 8.08 5.64
N GLN A 116 10.77 8.36 6.85
CA GLN A 116 10.13 9.63 7.22
C GLN A 116 9.06 10.09 6.21
N GLY A 117 8.33 9.12 5.65
CA GLY A 117 7.43 9.33 4.53
C GLY A 117 6.03 8.80 4.80
N PHE A 118 5.13 9.09 3.85
CA PHE A 118 3.74 8.67 3.91
C PHE A 118 3.29 8.06 2.58
N VAL A 119 2.49 7.00 2.68
CA VAL A 119 1.70 6.47 1.56
C VAL A 119 0.23 6.73 1.88
N ILE A 120 -0.46 7.38 0.96
CA ILE A 120 -1.88 7.69 1.08
C ILE A 120 -2.62 6.89 0.01
N LEU A 121 -3.59 6.11 0.44
CA LEU A 121 -4.50 5.35 -0.41
C LEU A 121 -5.92 5.88 -0.23
N TRP A 122 -6.67 6.05 -1.32
CA TRP A 122 -8.09 6.40 -1.22
C TRP A 122 -8.95 5.60 -2.21
N LYS A 123 -10.22 5.45 -1.87
CA LYS A 123 -11.22 4.82 -2.73
C LYS A 123 -11.79 5.89 -3.67
N LYS A 124 -11.63 5.72 -4.98
CA LYS A 124 -12.25 6.61 -5.98
C LYS A 124 -13.77 6.38 -6.05
N PRO A 125 -14.57 7.31 -6.61
CA PRO A 125 -16.03 7.18 -6.64
C PRO A 125 -16.49 5.99 -7.49
N LYS A 126 -15.73 5.68 -8.54
CA LYS A 126 -16.00 4.53 -9.39
C LYS A 126 -15.59 3.25 -8.67
N ARG A 127 -16.54 2.31 -8.55
CA ARG A 127 -16.31 1.02 -7.91
C ARG A 127 -15.10 0.31 -8.51
N GLY A 128 -14.25 -0.22 -7.63
CA GLY A 128 -13.03 -0.93 -8.01
C GLY A 128 -11.86 0.00 -8.33
N GLN A 129 -11.99 1.32 -8.29
CA GLN A 129 -10.85 2.20 -8.48
C GLN A 129 -10.28 2.67 -7.14
N TYR A 130 -8.99 2.93 -7.14
CA TYR A 130 -8.29 3.52 -6.01
C TYR A 130 -7.37 4.63 -6.52
N GLY A 131 -6.97 5.52 -5.62
CA GLY A 131 -5.88 6.44 -5.86
C GLY A 131 -4.77 6.23 -4.84
N ILE A 132 -3.58 6.66 -5.23
CA ILE A 132 -2.38 6.56 -4.41
C ILE A 132 -1.54 7.82 -4.54
N ALA A 133 -1.03 8.30 -3.42
CA ALA A 133 -0.09 9.41 -3.34
C ALA A 133 1.02 9.08 -2.34
N CYS A 134 2.18 9.69 -2.56
CA CYS A 134 3.37 9.46 -1.75
C CYS A 134 3.99 10.80 -1.34
N VAL A 135 4.43 10.90 -0.09
CA VAL A 135 5.16 12.05 0.44
C VAL A 135 6.46 11.54 1.03
N HIS A 136 7.60 12.08 0.59
CA HIS A 136 8.94 11.66 1.02
C HIS A 136 9.22 10.15 0.86
N VAL A 137 8.68 9.53 -0.20
CA VAL A 137 8.95 8.13 -0.56
C VAL A 137 10.13 8.09 -1.56
N PRO A 138 11.18 7.28 -1.33
CA PRO A 138 12.31 7.16 -2.25
C PRO A 138 11.89 6.52 -3.58
N LYS A 139 12.52 6.91 -4.69
CA LYS A 139 12.18 6.42 -6.04
C LYS A 139 12.50 4.95 -6.24
N ASP A 140 13.53 4.46 -5.57
CA ASP A 140 14.05 3.12 -5.72
C ASP A 140 14.47 2.56 -4.36
N TRP A 141 14.57 1.23 -4.28
CA TRP A 141 15.01 0.53 -3.08
C TRP A 141 16.44 0.93 -2.65
N GLY A 142 17.33 1.15 -3.63
CA GLY A 142 18.77 1.27 -3.40
C GLY A 142 19.25 2.63 -2.95
N SER A 143 18.40 3.67 -2.99
CA SER A 143 18.76 5.03 -2.59
C SER A 143 18.81 5.24 -1.07
N GLN A 144 18.34 4.27 -0.29
CA GLN A 144 18.66 4.18 1.14
C GLN A 144 19.63 3.02 1.34
N GLY A 145 20.88 3.32 1.68
CA GLY A 145 22.01 2.39 1.80
C GLY A 145 21.89 1.29 2.86
N PHE A 146 20.79 0.54 2.89
CA PHE A 146 20.68 -0.71 3.62
C PHE A 146 21.39 -1.81 2.82
N VAL A 147 22.66 -2.02 3.17
CA VAL A 147 23.41 -3.23 2.85
C VAL A 147 22.94 -4.34 3.79
N TRP A 148 22.71 -5.51 3.21
CA TRP A 148 22.23 -6.75 3.82
C TRP A 148 22.99 -7.18 5.07
#